data_AF-A0A1I0QBY2-F1
#
_entry.id   AF-A0A1I0QBY2-F1
#
_cell.length_a   1.000
_cell.length_b   1.000
_cell.length_c   1.000
_cell.angle_alpha   90.00
_cell.angle_beta   90.00
_cell.angle_gamma   90.00
#
_symmetry.space_group_name_H-M   'P 1'
#
loop_
_entity.id
_entity.type
_entity.pdbx_description
1 polymer ?
#
loop_
_entity_poly.entity_id
_entity_poly.type
_entity_poly.pdbx_seq_one_letter_code
_entity_poly.pdbx_strand_id
1 'polypeptide(L)'
;MHDTIPVTEIMVADVVTAPPDATATEAATLMRDEGVSSVVVARNGNPVGIVTEGDFATHLCKRRDLGHIELSAVMSSPLTTIESTASLVDAVELLRSSDIEHLPVVARDGARTETRSGAADGDDGAGSTDSAGDLVGIVTTIELSYYVPQLVHRTVDSRQERPRRQVRTDTQYERDDWDFEYRGADKSSVAVGDVARFSKPLTEDDVAAFADVTGDTNRLHLDAAYAAETRFGERIVHGVLANGLLSAALARLPGLTIYLSQESSFRAPLPIGDRATAVCEVVEDLGRDKYRIETTVLDGDGTVVLDGDAVVLVDDLPPMADDETDATAIQ
;
A
#
# COMPACT_ATOMS: atom_id res chain seq x y z
N MET A 1 -0.42 18.82 13.54
CA MET A 1 -1.86 18.54 13.69
C MET A 1 -2.17 17.03 13.63
N HIS A 2 -1.20 16.16 13.35
CA HIS A 2 -1.36 14.68 13.31
C HIS A 2 -1.37 14.02 14.69
N ASP A 3 -0.99 14.76 15.73
CA ASP A 3 -0.98 14.37 17.15
C ASP A 3 -2.37 14.10 17.75
N THR A 4 -3.45 14.30 16.98
CA THR A 4 -4.83 14.30 17.51
C THR A 4 -5.76 13.26 16.89
N ILE A 5 -5.29 12.46 15.94
CA ILE A 5 -6.13 11.45 15.28
C ILE A 5 -6.04 10.15 16.07
N PRO A 6 -7.14 9.66 16.64
CA PRO A 6 -7.11 8.46 17.44
C PRO A 6 -6.99 7.21 16.55
N VAL A 7 -6.30 6.19 17.06
CA VAL A 7 -6.14 4.88 16.42
C VAL A 7 -7.47 4.23 16.04
N THR A 8 -8.56 4.52 16.77
CA THR A 8 -9.91 4.05 16.46
C THR A 8 -10.45 4.48 15.10
N GLU A 9 -9.93 5.53 14.49
CA GLU A 9 -10.36 5.97 13.16
C GLU A 9 -9.84 5.07 12.03
N ILE A 10 -8.80 4.28 12.30
CA ILE A 10 -8.09 3.51 11.28
C ILE A 10 -8.01 2.01 11.55
N MET A 11 -8.33 1.60 12.78
CA MET A 11 -8.24 0.20 13.17
C MET A 11 -9.25 -0.67 12.42
N VAL A 12 -8.87 -1.93 12.17
CA VAL A 12 -9.81 -2.98 11.79
C VAL A 12 -10.46 -3.51 13.07
N ALA A 13 -11.77 -3.34 13.19
CA ALA A 13 -12.52 -3.75 14.38
C ALA A 13 -12.78 -5.26 14.46
N ASP A 14 -12.94 -5.92 13.31
CA ASP A 14 -13.17 -7.36 13.23
C ASP A 14 -11.85 -8.14 13.37
N VAL A 15 -11.36 -8.22 14.60
CA VAL A 15 -10.09 -8.91 14.88
C VAL A 15 -10.30 -10.42 14.94
N VAL A 16 -9.55 -11.14 14.12
CA VAL A 16 -9.50 -12.60 14.15
C VAL A 16 -8.75 -13.05 15.40
N THR A 17 -9.41 -13.86 16.24
CA THR A 17 -8.87 -14.34 17.52
C THR A 17 -8.92 -15.85 17.67
N ALA A 18 -8.00 -16.39 18.47
CA ALA A 18 -7.98 -17.81 18.86
C ALA A 18 -7.56 -17.97 20.34
N PRO A 19 -8.00 -19.03 21.03
CA PRO A 19 -7.62 -19.27 22.42
C PRO A 19 -6.18 -19.81 22.53
N PRO A 20 -5.49 -19.67 23.68
CA PRO A 20 -4.08 -20.03 23.81
C PRO A 20 -3.77 -21.52 23.67
N ASP A 21 -4.78 -22.37 23.87
CA ASP A 21 -4.72 -23.84 23.74
C ASP A 21 -5.07 -24.33 22.33
N ALA A 22 -5.47 -23.43 21.41
CA ALA A 22 -5.58 -23.78 20.00
C ALA A 22 -4.21 -24.15 19.43
N THR A 23 -4.20 -24.95 18.37
CA THR A 23 -2.96 -25.39 17.71
C THR A 23 -2.50 -24.38 16.66
N ALA A 24 -1.21 -24.40 16.34
CA ALA A 24 -0.66 -23.58 15.25
C ALA A 24 -1.30 -23.88 13.88
N THR A 25 -1.66 -25.15 13.61
CA THR A 25 -2.40 -25.53 12.39
C THR A 25 -3.81 -24.93 12.34
N GLU A 26 -4.52 -24.89 13.47
CA GLU A 26 -5.84 -24.25 13.54
C GLU A 26 -5.73 -22.74 13.28
N ALA A 27 -4.74 -22.06 13.88
CA ALA A 27 -4.51 -20.65 13.60
C ALA A 27 -4.09 -20.37 12.15
N ALA A 28 -3.21 -21.19 11.56
CA ALA A 28 -2.83 -21.05 10.15
C ALA A 28 -4.03 -21.28 9.20
N THR A 29 -4.93 -22.20 9.56
CA THR A 29 -6.17 -22.43 8.83
C THR A 29 -7.09 -21.23 8.94
N LEU A 30 -7.23 -20.67 10.14
CA LEU A 30 -8.02 -19.47 10.40
C LEU A 30 -7.49 -18.26 9.61
N MET A 31 -6.17 -18.05 9.59
CA MET A 31 -5.53 -17.01 8.77
C MET A 31 -5.87 -17.14 7.29
N ARG A 32 -5.77 -18.35 6.73
CA ARG A 32 -6.10 -18.61 5.32
C ARG A 32 -7.58 -18.37 5.02
N ASP A 33 -8.46 -18.87 5.87
CA ASP A 33 -9.90 -18.86 5.62
C ASP A 33 -10.49 -17.44 5.79
N GLU A 34 -9.96 -16.65 6.73
CA GLU A 34 -10.34 -15.25 6.95
C GLU A 34 -9.51 -14.25 6.12
N GLY A 35 -8.47 -14.71 5.42
CA GLY A 35 -7.61 -13.87 4.58
C GLY A 35 -6.75 -12.86 5.37
N VAL A 36 -6.35 -13.21 6.60
CA VAL A 36 -5.55 -12.35 7.49
C VAL A 36 -4.14 -12.91 7.71
N SER A 37 -3.16 -12.04 7.94
CA SER A 37 -1.75 -12.44 8.16
C SER A 37 -1.36 -12.64 9.63
N SER A 38 -2.30 -12.40 10.55
CA SER A 38 -2.09 -12.56 11.99
C SER A 38 -3.37 -12.97 12.73
N VAL A 39 -3.20 -13.60 13.88
CA VAL A 39 -4.28 -13.97 14.80
C VAL A 39 -3.90 -13.52 16.20
N VAL A 40 -4.79 -12.75 16.83
CA VAL A 40 -4.61 -12.33 18.23
C VAL A 40 -5.01 -13.49 19.15
N VAL A 41 -4.07 -13.92 19.98
CA VAL A 41 -4.32 -14.95 20.98
C VAL A 41 -5.00 -14.30 22.18
N ALA A 42 -6.24 -14.71 22.47
CA ALA A 42 -7.05 -14.10 23.51
C ALA A 42 -7.49 -15.12 24.57
N ARG A 43 -7.40 -14.74 25.85
CA ARG A 43 -7.92 -15.52 26.98
C ARG A 43 -9.06 -14.76 27.64
N ASN A 44 -10.26 -15.31 27.60
CA ASN A 44 -11.47 -14.68 28.14
C ASN A 44 -11.74 -13.27 27.57
N GLY A 45 -11.47 -13.07 26.27
CA GLY A 45 -11.61 -11.77 25.59
C GLY A 45 -10.41 -10.83 25.74
N ASN A 46 -9.49 -11.11 26.66
CA ASN A 46 -8.28 -10.29 26.85
C ASN A 46 -7.16 -10.77 25.93
N PRO A 47 -6.50 -9.88 25.17
CA PRO A 47 -5.42 -10.27 24.29
C PRO A 47 -4.15 -10.57 25.11
N VAL A 48 -3.59 -11.78 24.93
CA VAL A 48 -2.43 -12.28 25.71
C VAL A 48 -1.19 -12.58 24.85
N GLY A 49 -1.37 -12.61 23.53
CA GLY A 49 -0.29 -12.78 22.56
C GLY A 49 -0.78 -12.60 21.14
N ILE A 50 0.11 -12.72 20.18
CA ILE A 50 -0.18 -12.68 18.75
C ILE A 50 0.68 -13.70 18.02
N VAL A 51 0.14 -14.30 16.97
CA VAL A 51 0.87 -15.15 16.03
C VAL A 51 0.69 -14.61 14.62
N THR A 52 1.75 -14.66 13.83
CA THR A 52 1.81 -14.21 12.44
C THR A 52 2.27 -15.34 11.52
N GLU A 53 2.11 -15.17 10.21
CA GLU A 53 2.68 -16.09 9.22
C GLU A 53 4.21 -16.28 9.39
N GLY A 54 4.93 -15.21 9.79
CA GLY A 54 6.36 -15.24 10.05
C GLY A 54 6.76 -16.15 11.23
N ASP A 55 5.93 -16.23 12.26
CA ASP A 55 6.13 -17.15 13.39
C ASP A 55 6.04 -18.61 12.92
N PHE A 56 5.04 -18.93 12.09
CA PHE A 56 4.90 -20.27 11.53
C PHE A 56 6.08 -20.64 10.62
N ALA A 57 6.53 -19.73 9.77
CA ALA A 57 7.72 -19.95 8.94
C ALA A 57 8.97 -20.27 9.80
N THR A 58 9.14 -19.57 10.93
CA THR A 58 10.22 -19.82 11.89
C THR A 58 10.11 -21.19 12.55
N HIS A 59 8.89 -21.63 12.91
CA HIS A 59 8.66 -22.92 13.56
C HIS A 59 8.73 -24.12 12.61
N LEU A 60 8.33 -23.95 11.34
CA LEU A 60 8.52 -24.96 10.29
C LEU A 60 10.01 -25.25 10.05
N CYS A 61 10.85 -24.22 10.04
CA CYS A 61 12.31 -24.37 9.95
C CYS A 61 12.90 -25.22 11.09
N LYS A 62 12.26 -25.22 12.27
CA LYS A 62 12.66 -26.01 13.45
C LYS A 62 12.09 -27.44 13.46
N ARG A 63 11.43 -27.88 12.38
CA ARG A 63 10.77 -29.20 12.24
C ARG A 63 9.79 -29.54 13.37
N ARG A 64 9.10 -28.53 13.91
CA ARG A 64 8.04 -28.76 14.89
C ARG A 64 6.77 -29.20 14.18
N ASP A 65 6.03 -30.09 14.81
CA ASP A 65 4.69 -30.47 14.36
C ASP A 65 3.70 -29.38 14.77
N LEU A 66 3.21 -28.62 13.78
CA LEU A 66 2.27 -27.53 14.00
C LEU A 66 0.88 -28.01 14.44
N GLY A 67 0.54 -29.29 14.19
CA GLY A 67 -0.74 -29.87 14.58
C GLY A 67 -0.88 -30.17 16.08
N HIS A 68 0.23 -30.10 16.84
CA HIS A 68 0.25 -30.41 18.26
C HIS A 68 0.85 -29.31 19.13
N ILE A 69 1.42 -28.26 18.53
CA ILE A 69 1.93 -27.12 19.29
C ILE A 69 0.83 -26.09 19.52
N GLU A 70 0.60 -25.77 20.79
CA GLU A 70 -0.36 -24.76 21.21
C GLU A 70 0.14 -23.35 20.89
N LEU A 71 -0.78 -22.41 20.64
CA LEU A 71 -0.47 -21.00 20.39
C LEU A 71 0.29 -20.38 21.56
N SER A 72 -0.03 -20.76 22.79
CA SER A 72 0.67 -20.29 23.99
C SER A 72 2.19 -20.53 23.97
N ALA A 73 2.66 -21.51 23.19
CA ALA A 73 4.07 -21.88 23.07
C ALA A 73 4.80 -21.22 21.88
N VAL A 74 4.06 -20.57 20.97
CA VAL A 74 4.62 -19.95 19.74
C VAL A 74 4.27 -18.48 19.60
N MET A 75 3.27 -17.98 20.31
CA MET A 75 2.88 -16.58 20.29
C MET A 75 3.95 -15.66 20.85
N SER A 76 4.01 -14.45 20.31
CA SER A 76 4.80 -13.37 20.89
C SER A 76 4.15 -12.89 22.19
N SER A 77 4.94 -12.83 23.26
CA SER A 77 4.53 -12.41 24.60
C SER A 77 5.74 -11.80 25.34
N PRO A 78 5.59 -10.68 26.08
CA PRO A 78 4.36 -9.95 26.34
C PRO A 78 3.83 -9.22 25.09
N LEU A 79 2.51 -9.13 24.98
CA LEU A 79 1.86 -8.49 23.83
C LEU A 79 2.00 -6.97 23.94
N THR A 80 2.57 -6.36 22.91
CA THR A 80 2.55 -4.90 22.76
C THR A 80 1.16 -4.50 22.26
N THR A 81 0.50 -3.58 22.95
CA THR A 81 -0.84 -3.08 22.61
C THR A 81 -0.85 -1.56 22.62
N ILE A 82 -1.87 -0.97 21.99
CA ILE A 82 -2.10 0.47 22.01
C ILE A 82 -3.52 0.79 22.45
N GLU A 83 -3.69 1.87 23.21
CA GLU A 83 -5.02 2.32 23.60
C GLU A 83 -5.77 2.89 22.38
N SER A 84 -7.06 2.60 22.31
CA SER A 84 -7.95 3.04 21.23
C SER A 84 -7.99 4.56 21.03
N THR A 85 -7.77 5.32 22.10
CA THR A 85 -7.69 6.79 22.09
C THR A 85 -6.28 7.35 21.85
N ALA A 86 -5.25 6.50 21.75
CA ALA A 86 -3.88 6.94 21.46
C ALA A 86 -3.80 7.53 20.05
N SER A 87 -2.80 8.38 19.80
CA SER A 87 -2.67 9.03 18.50
C SER A 87 -2.10 8.08 17.45
N LEU A 88 -2.35 8.40 16.19
CA LEU A 88 -1.73 7.74 15.04
C LEU A 88 -0.19 7.82 15.09
N VAL A 89 0.35 8.93 15.59
CA VAL A 89 1.80 9.12 15.75
C VAL A 89 2.35 8.13 16.77
N ASP A 90 1.66 7.97 17.91
CA ASP A 90 2.03 6.98 18.92
C ASP A 90 2.01 5.56 18.34
N ALA A 91 1.05 5.23 17.47
CA ALA A 91 0.98 3.93 16.81
C ALA A 91 2.19 3.68 15.89
N VAL A 92 2.54 4.67 15.07
CA VAL A 92 3.71 4.61 14.18
C VAL A 92 5.01 4.48 15.00
N GLU A 93 5.16 5.26 16.06
CA GLU A 93 6.33 5.20 16.94
C GLU A 93 6.43 3.85 17.65
N LEU A 94 5.31 3.29 18.11
CA LEU A 94 5.27 2.01 18.81
C LEU A 94 5.58 0.84 17.88
N LEU A 95 5.02 0.80 16.66
CA LEU A 95 5.36 -0.22 15.65
C LEU A 95 6.86 -0.19 15.32
N ARG A 96 7.42 1.00 15.10
CA ARG A 96 8.84 1.18 14.75
C ARG A 96 9.80 0.86 15.90
N SER A 97 9.49 1.30 17.11
CA SER A 97 10.38 1.13 18.26
C SER A 97 10.34 -0.29 18.82
N SER A 98 9.23 -0.99 18.64
CA SER A 98 9.07 -2.40 19.03
C SER A 98 9.40 -3.39 17.91
N ASP A 99 9.71 -2.92 16.69
CA ASP A 99 10.03 -3.73 15.50
C ASP A 99 8.94 -4.79 15.21
N ILE A 100 7.69 -4.34 15.19
CA ILE A 100 6.50 -5.15 14.96
C ILE A 100 5.62 -4.54 13.88
N GLU A 101 4.88 -5.39 13.18
CA GLU A 101 3.98 -4.98 12.09
C GLU A 101 2.52 -4.92 12.50
N HIS A 102 2.17 -5.57 13.62
CA HIS A 102 0.80 -5.75 14.10
C HIS A 102 0.65 -5.20 15.52
N LEU A 103 -0.29 -4.28 15.70
CA LEU A 103 -0.54 -3.60 16.96
C LEU A 103 -2.00 -3.76 17.39
N PRO A 104 -2.31 -4.72 18.27
CA PRO A 104 -3.64 -4.86 18.83
C PRO A 104 -4.07 -3.61 19.61
N VAL A 105 -5.30 -3.18 19.36
CA VAL A 105 -5.90 -1.99 19.93
C VAL A 105 -6.84 -2.38 21.05
N VAL A 106 -6.64 -1.78 22.22
CA VAL A 106 -7.42 -2.06 23.43
C VAL A 106 -8.20 -0.83 23.88
N ALA A 107 -9.44 -1.01 24.34
CA ALA A 107 -10.18 0.06 24.99
C ALA A 107 -9.70 0.23 26.43
N ARG A 108 -9.50 1.49 26.88
CA ARG A 108 -9.40 1.77 28.31
C ARG A 108 -10.73 1.43 28.95
N ASP A 109 -10.71 0.70 30.07
CA ASP A 109 -11.89 0.34 30.85
C ASP A 109 -12.67 1.60 31.29
N GLY A 110 -13.59 2.04 30.45
CA GLY A 110 -14.47 3.18 30.65
C GLY A 110 -15.89 2.70 30.90
N ALA A 111 -16.18 2.38 32.17
CA ALA A 111 -17.51 2.10 32.70
C ALA A 111 -18.28 0.99 31.97
N ARG A 112 -18.10 -0.25 32.43
CA ARG A 112 -19.22 -1.19 32.48
C ARG A 112 -20.41 -0.44 33.06
N THR A 113 -21.41 -0.19 32.23
CA THR A 113 -22.69 0.32 32.69
C THR A 113 -23.22 -0.75 33.62
N GLU A 114 -23.08 -0.53 34.93
CA GLU A 114 -23.60 -1.39 35.97
C GLU A 114 -25.11 -1.50 35.77
N THR A 115 -25.53 -2.52 35.04
CA THR A 115 -26.87 -3.04 35.21
C THR A 115 -26.83 -3.85 36.50
N ARG A 116 -27.11 -3.15 37.61
CA ARG A 116 -27.26 -3.76 38.94
C ARG A 116 -28.28 -4.90 38.91
N SER A 117 -27.79 -6.12 39.08
CA SER A 117 -28.39 -7.20 39.87
C SER A 117 -27.31 -8.28 39.99
N GLY A 118 -26.77 -8.72 41.11
CA GLY A 118 -27.18 -8.73 42.51
C GLY A 118 -26.66 -10.06 43.08
N ALA A 119 -25.96 -9.99 44.22
CA ALA A 119 -25.57 -11.07 45.14
C ALA A 119 -24.25 -11.87 44.88
N ALA A 120 -23.21 -11.43 45.61
CA ALA A 120 -22.52 -12.12 46.71
C ALA A 120 -21.42 -13.20 46.48
N ASP A 121 -20.28 -12.91 47.14
CA ASP A 121 -19.35 -13.75 47.92
C ASP A 121 -18.02 -14.30 47.33
N GLY A 122 -16.93 -13.96 48.05
CA GLY A 122 -15.63 -14.68 48.15
C GLY A 122 -14.53 -14.19 47.19
N ASP A 123 -13.59 -13.34 47.58
CA ASP A 123 -12.35 -13.58 48.36
C ASP A 123 -11.16 -14.15 47.54
N ASP A 124 -9.99 -13.56 47.82
CA ASP A 124 -8.61 -13.92 47.47
C ASP A 124 -8.09 -13.80 46.02
N GLY A 125 -7.04 -12.97 45.87
CA GLY A 125 -6.13 -13.04 44.72
C GLY A 125 -5.34 -11.76 44.44
N ALA A 126 -4.34 -11.46 45.27
CA ALA A 126 -3.30 -10.50 44.93
C ALA A 126 -2.52 -10.98 43.70
N GLY A 127 -2.84 -10.41 42.54
CA GLY A 127 -2.06 -10.48 41.32
C GLY A 127 -2.29 -9.17 40.59
N SER A 128 -1.29 -8.30 40.54
CA SER A 128 -1.27 -7.16 39.64
C SER A 128 -1.17 -7.71 38.21
N THR A 129 -2.30 -8.15 37.66
CA THR A 129 -2.45 -8.36 36.23
C THR A 129 -2.66 -6.97 35.66
N ASP A 130 -1.64 -6.45 34.97
CA ASP A 130 -1.84 -5.38 33.99
C ASP A 130 -2.93 -5.88 33.04
N SER A 131 -4.16 -5.44 33.29
CA SER A 131 -5.31 -5.78 32.47
C SER A 131 -5.13 -5.04 31.16
N ALA A 132 -4.50 -5.70 30.19
CA ALA A 132 -4.65 -5.32 28.79
C ALA A 132 -6.15 -5.21 28.53
N GLY A 133 -6.63 -4.00 28.22
CA GLY A 133 -8.05 -3.71 28.09
C GLY A 133 -8.73 -4.57 27.02
N ASP A 134 -10.05 -4.49 26.94
CA ASP A 134 -10.84 -5.24 25.95
C ASP A 134 -10.31 -4.96 24.53
N LEU A 135 -10.04 -6.03 23.78
CA LEU A 135 -9.59 -5.94 22.39
C LEU A 135 -10.71 -5.34 21.53
N VAL A 136 -10.44 -4.20 20.90
CA VAL A 136 -11.43 -3.46 20.08
C VAL A 136 -11.00 -3.27 18.64
N GLY A 137 -9.76 -3.62 18.31
CA GLY A 137 -9.28 -3.58 16.93
C GLY A 137 -7.83 -4.02 16.79
N ILE A 138 -7.33 -3.93 15.56
CA ILE A 138 -5.92 -4.08 15.24
C ILE A 138 -5.51 -3.00 14.24
N VAL A 139 -4.32 -2.46 14.41
CA VAL A 139 -3.66 -1.60 13.42
C VAL A 139 -2.39 -2.27 12.99
N THR A 140 -2.18 -2.36 11.69
CA THR A 140 -0.94 -2.83 11.09
C THR A 140 -0.29 -1.73 10.28
N THR A 141 0.92 -2.00 9.81
CA THR A 141 1.61 -1.15 8.84
C THR A 141 0.78 -0.93 7.56
N ILE A 142 -0.15 -1.85 7.23
CA ILE A 142 -1.06 -1.74 6.09
C ILE A 142 -2.14 -0.67 6.32
N GLU A 143 -2.84 -0.66 7.46
CA GLU A 143 -3.84 0.39 7.73
C GLU A 143 -3.18 1.77 7.81
N LEU A 144 -1.95 1.84 8.34
CA LEU A 144 -1.16 3.07 8.34
C LEU A 144 -0.77 3.51 6.94
N SER A 145 -0.37 2.58 6.05
CA SER A 145 -0.04 2.93 4.67
C SER A 145 -1.24 3.46 3.90
N TYR A 146 -2.46 3.01 4.20
CA TYR A 146 -3.68 3.56 3.58
C TYR A 146 -4.11 4.92 4.15
N TYR A 147 -3.89 5.18 5.45
CA TYR A 147 -4.42 6.37 6.12
C TYR A 147 -3.44 7.55 6.19
N VAL A 148 -2.15 7.29 6.38
CA VAL A 148 -1.12 8.34 6.43
C VAL A 148 -1.14 9.24 5.18
N PRO A 149 -1.27 8.72 3.94
CA PRO A 149 -1.37 9.55 2.74
C PRO A 149 -2.61 10.46 2.72
N GLN A 150 -3.74 9.99 3.26
CA GLN A 150 -5.00 10.75 3.29
C GLN A 150 -4.95 11.94 4.26
N LEU A 151 -4.18 11.83 5.34
CA LEU A 151 -3.99 12.92 6.31
C LEU A 151 -3.08 14.03 5.80
N VAL A 152 -2.08 13.65 5.01
CA VAL A 152 -1.27 14.62 4.27
C VAL A 152 -2.13 15.35 3.24
N HIS A 153 -3.06 14.65 2.57
CA HIS A 153 -3.97 15.26 1.58
C HIS A 153 -5.07 16.15 2.20
N ARG A 154 -5.60 15.82 3.39
CA ARG A 154 -6.70 16.58 4.03
C ARG A 154 -6.28 17.96 4.52
N THR A 155 -4.98 18.20 4.71
CA THR A 155 -4.45 19.52 5.10
C THR A 155 -4.37 20.49 3.91
N VAL A 156 -4.55 19.99 2.67
CA VAL A 156 -4.36 20.75 1.43
C VAL A 156 -5.70 21.01 0.70
N ASP A 157 -6.83 20.96 1.40
CA ASP A 157 -8.11 21.43 0.85
C ASP A 157 -8.53 22.78 1.46
N SER A 158 -7.77 23.83 1.13
CA SER A 158 -8.27 25.20 1.08
C SER A 158 -7.30 26.12 0.34
N ARG A 159 -7.23 25.96 -0.98
CA ARG A 159 -7.25 27.05 -1.99
C ARG A 159 -6.83 26.49 -3.33
N GLN A 160 -7.80 26.54 -4.24
CA GLN A 160 -7.61 26.37 -5.68
C GLN A 160 -6.48 27.26 -6.20
N GLU A 161 -5.40 26.66 -6.68
CA GLU A 161 -4.63 27.20 -7.80
C GLU A 161 -4.25 26.03 -8.73
N ARG A 162 -4.75 26.08 -9.97
CA ARG A 162 -4.38 25.13 -11.03
C ARG A 162 -2.86 25.20 -11.27
N PRO A 163 -2.08 24.11 -11.14
CA PRO A 163 -0.68 24.16 -11.53
C PRO A 163 -0.56 24.12 -13.06
N ARG A 164 0.34 24.95 -13.57
CA ARG A 164 0.62 25.15 -15.00
C ARG A 164 1.46 23.99 -15.57
N ARG A 165 1.04 23.50 -16.74
CA ARG A 165 1.76 22.60 -17.67
C ARG A 165 3.19 23.12 -17.91
N GLN A 166 4.22 22.30 -17.64
CA GLN A 166 5.62 22.69 -17.87
C GLN A 166 6.42 21.55 -18.53
N VAL A 167 6.70 21.70 -19.82
CA VAL A 167 7.48 20.77 -20.66
C VAL A 167 8.91 20.62 -20.12
N ARG A 168 9.45 19.40 -20.07
CA ARG A 168 10.86 19.10 -19.69
C ARG A 168 11.76 18.85 -20.90
N THR A 169 13.06 19.05 -20.69
CA THR A 169 14.13 19.03 -21.71
C THR A 169 14.50 17.63 -22.23
N ASP A 170 14.08 16.56 -21.54
CA ASP A 170 14.47 15.17 -21.81
C ASP A 170 13.36 14.32 -22.48
N THR A 171 12.15 14.86 -22.63
CA THR A 171 11.08 14.22 -23.42
C THR A 171 11.05 14.75 -24.84
N GLN A 172 11.27 13.87 -25.83
CA GLN A 172 11.40 14.25 -27.24
C GLN A 172 10.09 14.81 -27.85
N TYR A 173 8.92 14.41 -27.34
CA TYR A 173 7.62 14.87 -27.81
C TYR A 173 6.54 14.75 -26.71
N GLU A 174 5.50 15.58 -26.80
CA GLU A 174 4.28 15.51 -25.98
C GLU A 174 3.05 15.65 -26.89
N ARG A 175 1.91 15.07 -26.50
CA ARG A 175 0.64 15.23 -27.22
C ARG A 175 -0.36 16.08 -26.42
N ASP A 176 -1.31 16.69 -27.11
CA ASP A 176 -2.27 17.62 -26.50
C ASP A 176 -3.28 16.93 -25.57
N ASP A 177 -3.53 15.64 -25.76
CA ASP A 177 -4.44 14.82 -24.95
C ASP A 177 -3.76 14.17 -23.73
N TRP A 178 -2.47 14.43 -23.54
CA TRP A 178 -1.68 13.94 -22.40
C TRP A 178 -1.62 14.99 -21.31
N ASP A 179 -1.91 14.54 -20.09
CA ASP A 179 -1.74 15.33 -18.87
C ASP A 179 -0.59 14.76 -18.06
N PHE A 180 0.23 15.65 -17.51
CA PHE A 180 1.31 15.28 -16.63
C PHE A 180 1.40 16.27 -15.48
N GLU A 181 1.82 15.78 -14.33
CA GLU A 181 2.03 16.59 -13.15
C GLU A 181 3.21 16.02 -12.37
N TYR A 182 4.13 16.88 -11.94
CA TYR A 182 5.13 16.52 -10.94
C TYR A 182 5.02 17.49 -9.78
N ARG A 183 4.97 16.95 -8.57
CA ARG A 183 4.96 17.69 -7.31
C ARG A 183 6.15 17.23 -6.49
N GLY A 184 7.11 18.13 -6.31
CA GLY A 184 8.27 17.91 -5.45
C GLY A 184 8.80 19.23 -4.92
N ALA A 185 9.51 19.18 -3.80
CA ALA A 185 10.04 20.38 -3.14
C ALA A 185 11.23 20.98 -3.89
N ASP A 186 12.08 20.12 -4.45
CA ASP A 186 13.23 20.48 -5.29
C ASP A 186 12.97 20.01 -6.72
N LYS A 187 13.27 20.85 -7.71
CA LYS A 187 13.11 20.51 -9.13
C LYS A 187 14.33 19.79 -9.72
N SER A 188 15.42 19.72 -8.96
CA SER A 188 16.72 19.21 -9.38
C SER A 188 17.09 17.85 -8.76
N SER A 189 16.41 17.42 -7.70
CA SER A 189 16.68 16.16 -7.01
C SER A 189 15.39 15.46 -6.58
N VAL A 190 15.42 14.13 -6.54
CA VAL A 190 14.29 13.32 -6.04
C VAL A 190 14.31 13.29 -4.52
N ALA A 191 13.15 13.48 -3.91
CA ALA A 191 12.97 13.37 -2.45
C ALA A 191 11.76 12.49 -2.11
N VAL A 192 11.78 11.92 -0.90
CA VAL A 192 10.61 11.23 -0.33
C VAL A 192 9.43 12.22 -0.24
N GLY A 193 8.27 11.79 -0.70
CA GLY A 193 7.05 12.59 -0.84
C GLY A 193 6.88 13.24 -2.22
N ASP A 194 7.86 13.12 -3.12
CA ASP A 194 7.67 13.55 -4.50
C ASP A 194 6.64 12.66 -5.21
N VAL A 195 5.78 13.29 -6.01
CA VAL A 195 4.72 12.60 -6.76
C VAL A 195 4.80 12.98 -8.24
N ALA A 196 4.88 11.98 -9.10
CA ALA A 196 4.73 12.12 -10.54
C ALA A 196 3.42 11.49 -11.00
N ARG A 197 2.72 12.16 -11.93
CA ARG A 197 1.48 11.69 -12.54
C ARG A 197 1.56 11.80 -14.04
N PHE A 198 1.01 10.81 -14.73
CA PHE A 198 0.84 10.83 -16.17
C PHE A 198 -0.52 10.25 -16.54
N SER A 199 -1.25 10.91 -17.42
CA SER A 199 -2.59 10.52 -17.82
C SER A 199 -2.80 10.65 -19.32
N LYS A 200 -3.39 9.62 -19.94
CA LYS A 200 -3.80 9.63 -21.34
C LYS A 200 -4.96 8.67 -21.59
N PRO A 201 -5.76 8.86 -22.67
CA PRO A 201 -6.65 7.80 -23.13
C PRO A 201 -5.85 6.61 -23.67
N LEU A 202 -6.34 5.40 -23.44
CA LEU A 202 -5.80 4.17 -24.02
C LEU A 202 -6.65 3.76 -25.21
N THR A 203 -6.17 4.06 -26.40
CA THR A 203 -6.95 3.96 -27.64
C THR A 203 -6.85 2.57 -28.29
N GLU A 204 -7.71 2.31 -29.28
CA GLU A 204 -7.60 1.12 -30.14
C GLU A 204 -6.21 1.01 -30.81
N ASP A 205 -5.65 2.14 -31.23
CA ASP A 205 -4.31 2.19 -31.84
C ASP A 205 -3.22 1.78 -30.84
N ASP A 206 -3.37 2.17 -29.55
CA ASP A 206 -2.44 1.76 -28.50
C ASP A 206 -2.50 0.24 -28.27
N VAL A 207 -3.71 -0.33 -28.21
CA VAL A 207 -3.92 -1.77 -28.02
C VAL A 207 -3.38 -2.57 -29.20
N ALA A 208 -3.63 -2.11 -30.43
CA ALA A 208 -3.12 -2.75 -31.64
C ALA A 208 -1.59 -2.67 -31.71
N ALA A 209 -1.00 -1.49 -31.48
CA ALA A 209 0.45 -1.33 -31.47
C ALA A 209 1.12 -2.16 -30.37
N PHE A 210 0.49 -2.28 -29.20
CA PHE A 210 0.99 -3.11 -28.11
C PHE A 210 0.94 -4.60 -28.47
N ALA A 211 -0.15 -5.08 -29.08
CA ALA A 211 -0.23 -6.45 -29.57
C ALA A 211 0.87 -6.76 -30.59
N ASP A 212 1.14 -5.83 -31.52
CA ASP A 212 2.18 -5.98 -32.53
C ASP A 212 3.60 -6.02 -31.94
N VAL A 213 3.91 -5.14 -30.98
CA VAL A 213 5.26 -5.07 -30.39
C VAL A 213 5.54 -6.21 -29.41
N THR A 214 4.51 -6.69 -28.69
CA THR A 214 4.66 -7.75 -27.69
C THR A 214 4.42 -9.15 -28.23
N GLY A 215 3.68 -9.26 -29.33
CA GLY A 215 3.14 -10.53 -29.83
C GLY A 215 1.93 -11.06 -29.07
N ASP A 216 1.41 -10.32 -28.07
CA ASP A 216 0.18 -10.70 -27.38
C ASP A 216 -1.05 -10.34 -28.22
N THR A 217 -1.39 -11.26 -29.12
CA THR A 217 -2.57 -11.17 -29.99
C THR A 217 -3.80 -11.88 -29.38
N ASN A 218 -3.91 -11.96 -28.05
CA ASN A 218 -5.07 -12.58 -27.42
C ASN A 218 -6.37 -11.91 -27.89
N ARG A 219 -7.33 -12.74 -28.33
CA ARG A 219 -8.62 -12.30 -28.88
C ARG A 219 -9.42 -11.44 -27.91
N LEU A 220 -9.21 -11.58 -26.60
CA LEU A 220 -9.85 -10.74 -25.59
C LEU A 220 -9.61 -9.23 -25.84
N HIS A 221 -8.45 -8.85 -26.38
CA HIS A 221 -8.10 -7.46 -26.62
C HIS A 221 -8.48 -6.97 -28.03
N LEU A 222 -8.59 -7.89 -28.99
CA LEU A 222 -8.65 -7.55 -30.42
C LEU A 222 -9.98 -7.89 -31.11
N ASP A 223 -10.75 -8.83 -30.57
CA ASP A 223 -11.97 -9.35 -31.20
C ASP A 223 -13.20 -9.04 -30.33
N ALA A 224 -14.03 -8.10 -30.79
CA ALA A 224 -15.23 -7.66 -30.07
C ALA A 224 -16.26 -8.77 -29.90
N ALA A 225 -16.43 -9.64 -30.91
CA ALA A 225 -17.40 -10.73 -30.84
C ALA A 225 -16.96 -11.79 -29.82
N TYR A 226 -15.66 -12.10 -29.80
CA TYR A 226 -15.09 -13.00 -28.80
C TYR A 226 -15.19 -12.40 -27.38
N ALA A 227 -14.80 -11.14 -27.22
CA ALA A 227 -14.79 -10.49 -25.91
C ALA A 227 -16.19 -10.39 -25.28
N ALA A 228 -17.22 -10.17 -26.10
CA ALA A 228 -18.62 -10.17 -25.67
C ALA A 228 -19.10 -11.50 -25.07
N GLU A 229 -18.47 -12.62 -25.40
CA GLU A 229 -18.77 -13.93 -24.83
C GLU A 229 -18.01 -14.21 -23.52
N THR A 230 -17.08 -13.33 -23.13
CA THR A 230 -16.30 -13.48 -21.91
C THR A 230 -16.98 -12.81 -20.72
N ARG A 231 -16.47 -13.06 -19.51
CA ARG A 231 -16.94 -12.38 -18.28
C ARG A 231 -16.82 -10.86 -18.31
N PHE A 232 -16.00 -10.31 -19.21
CA PHE A 232 -15.78 -8.88 -19.34
C PHE A 232 -16.85 -8.21 -20.21
N GLY A 233 -17.53 -8.95 -21.10
CA GLY A 233 -18.61 -8.43 -21.95
C GLY A 233 -18.16 -7.49 -23.08
N GLU A 234 -16.91 -7.02 -23.06
CA GLU A 234 -16.30 -6.17 -24.07
C GLU A 234 -14.77 -6.36 -24.11
N ARG A 235 -14.13 -5.75 -25.11
CA ARG A 235 -12.66 -5.76 -25.22
C ARG A 235 -12.08 -4.84 -24.15
N ILE A 236 -10.98 -5.27 -23.57
CA ILE A 236 -10.26 -4.53 -22.54
C ILE A 236 -8.81 -4.31 -22.98
N VAL A 237 -8.18 -3.30 -22.41
CA VAL A 237 -6.74 -3.03 -22.59
C VAL A 237 -5.93 -4.20 -22.00
N HIS A 238 -4.79 -4.56 -22.62
CA HIS A 238 -3.79 -5.42 -21.99
C HIS A 238 -3.34 -4.84 -20.65
N GLY A 239 -3.37 -5.61 -19.57
CA GLY A 239 -2.95 -5.09 -18.25
C GLY A 239 -1.53 -4.52 -18.26
N VAL A 240 -0.59 -5.21 -18.94
CA VAL A 240 0.81 -4.78 -19.04
C VAL A 240 0.98 -3.48 -19.85
N LEU A 241 0.06 -3.14 -20.76
CA LEU A 241 0.07 -1.85 -21.45
C LEU A 241 -0.17 -0.69 -20.46
N ALA A 242 -1.02 -0.88 -19.44
CA ALA A 242 -1.23 0.11 -18.39
C ALA A 242 0.04 0.36 -17.55
N ASN A 243 0.88 -0.67 -17.37
CA ASN A 243 2.18 -0.53 -16.70
C ASN A 243 3.13 0.43 -17.45
N GLY A 244 2.99 0.54 -18.77
CA GLY A 244 3.73 1.51 -19.57
C GLY A 244 3.47 2.96 -19.15
N LEU A 245 2.30 3.26 -18.57
CA LEU A 245 1.98 4.59 -18.04
C LEU A 245 2.79 4.92 -16.78
N LEU A 246 3.10 3.92 -15.94
CA LEU A 246 3.98 4.09 -14.78
C LEU A 246 5.39 4.48 -15.23
N SER A 247 5.91 3.83 -16.27
CA SER A 247 7.19 4.23 -16.87
C SER A 247 7.15 5.68 -17.38
N ALA A 248 6.07 6.09 -18.03
CA ALA A 248 5.90 7.47 -18.51
C ALA A 248 5.79 8.50 -17.38
N ALA A 249 5.17 8.14 -16.25
CA ALA A 249 5.10 8.98 -15.05
C ALA A 249 6.47 9.10 -14.38
N LEU A 250 7.19 7.99 -14.18
CA LEU A 250 8.52 7.97 -13.57
C LEU A 250 9.55 8.76 -14.37
N ALA A 251 9.44 8.77 -15.71
CA ALA A 251 10.27 9.62 -16.56
C ALA A 251 10.10 11.13 -16.28
N ARG A 252 9.15 11.54 -15.42
CA ARG A 252 8.96 12.93 -15.01
C ARG A 252 9.65 13.28 -13.69
N LEU A 253 10.22 12.31 -12.98
CA LEU A 253 11.06 12.58 -11.82
C LEU A 253 12.34 13.32 -12.23
N PRO A 254 12.89 14.24 -11.41
CA PRO A 254 14.19 14.85 -11.66
C PRO A 254 15.31 13.83 -11.83
N GLY A 255 16.26 14.15 -12.73
CA GLY A 255 17.37 13.26 -13.05
C GLY A 255 17.04 12.22 -14.12
N LEU A 256 18.04 11.40 -14.43
CA LEU A 256 17.93 10.23 -15.29
C LEU A 256 17.40 9.06 -14.45
N THR A 257 16.12 8.74 -14.61
CA THR A 257 15.49 7.63 -13.87
C THR A 257 15.74 6.29 -14.57
N ILE A 258 16.34 5.35 -13.84
CA ILE A 258 16.65 3.98 -14.28
C ILE A 258 15.75 3.01 -13.50
N TYR A 259 14.97 2.21 -14.23
CA TYR A 259 14.04 1.25 -13.64
C TYR A 259 14.78 -0.02 -13.22
N LEU A 260 14.76 -0.37 -11.92
CA LEU A 260 15.44 -1.56 -11.40
C LEU A 260 14.48 -2.74 -11.17
N SER A 261 13.30 -2.47 -10.63
CA SER A 261 12.25 -3.47 -10.44
C SER A 261 10.86 -2.84 -10.44
N GLN A 262 9.85 -3.66 -10.76
CA GLN A 262 8.43 -3.31 -10.71
C GLN A 262 7.64 -4.55 -10.29
N GLU A 263 6.81 -4.42 -9.27
CA GLU A 263 5.79 -5.39 -8.88
C GLU A 263 4.42 -4.79 -9.13
N SER A 264 3.45 -5.59 -9.59
CA SER A 264 2.13 -5.06 -9.96
C SER A 264 1.03 -6.09 -9.79
N SER A 265 -0.09 -5.64 -9.22
CA SER A 265 -1.34 -6.38 -9.14
C SER A 265 -2.40 -5.71 -10.01
N PHE A 266 -3.10 -6.50 -10.81
CA PHE A 266 -4.18 -6.01 -11.68
C PHE A 266 -5.51 -6.14 -10.94
N ARG A 267 -6.09 -5.00 -10.56
CA ARG A 267 -7.27 -4.92 -9.67
C ARG A 267 -8.59 -4.85 -10.44
N ALA A 268 -8.60 -4.18 -11.59
CA ALA A 268 -9.78 -4.03 -12.42
C ALA A 268 -9.40 -3.96 -13.91
N PRO A 269 -10.30 -4.39 -14.82
CA PRO A 269 -10.10 -4.21 -16.25
C PRO A 269 -10.21 -2.75 -16.65
N LEU A 270 -9.48 -2.35 -17.69
CA LEU A 270 -9.62 -1.04 -18.34
C LEU A 270 -10.33 -1.18 -19.68
N PRO A 271 -11.48 -0.51 -19.90
CA PRO A 271 -12.10 -0.41 -21.22
C PRO A 271 -11.19 0.32 -22.22
N ILE A 272 -11.32 -0.02 -23.50
CA ILE A 272 -10.61 0.69 -24.57
C ILE A 272 -11.27 2.04 -24.81
N GLY A 273 -10.46 3.10 -24.86
CA GLY A 273 -10.87 4.50 -25.01
C GLY A 273 -10.87 5.28 -23.70
N ASP A 274 -10.86 4.58 -22.56
CA ASP A 274 -10.86 5.22 -21.25
C ASP A 274 -9.51 5.89 -20.94
N ARG A 275 -9.60 6.95 -20.13
CA ARG A 275 -8.44 7.66 -19.62
C ARG A 275 -7.90 6.91 -18.41
N ALA A 276 -6.62 6.55 -18.50
CA ALA A 276 -5.89 5.94 -17.40
C ALA A 276 -4.86 6.93 -16.87
N THR A 277 -4.74 7.00 -15.54
CA THR A 277 -3.86 7.92 -14.83
C THR A 277 -2.90 7.16 -13.95
N ALA A 278 -1.63 7.13 -14.35
CA ALA A 278 -0.52 6.67 -13.53
C ALA A 278 -0.16 7.70 -12.46
N VAL A 279 0.11 7.21 -11.25
CA VAL A 279 0.56 7.97 -10.08
C VAL A 279 1.74 7.22 -9.48
N CYS A 280 2.86 7.91 -9.31
CA CYS A 280 4.10 7.38 -8.76
C CYS A 280 4.53 8.28 -7.60
N GLU A 281 4.57 7.73 -6.39
CA GLU A 281 4.96 8.46 -5.17
C GLU A 281 6.25 7.89 -4.59
N VAL A 282 7.24 8.74 -4.36
CA VAL A 282 8.50 8.34 -3.72
C VAL A 282 8.25 8.12 -2.23
N VAL A 283 8.24 6.87 -1.80
CA VAL A 283 7.89 6.51 -0.41
C VAL A 283 9.11 6.23 0.46
N GLU A 284 10.26 5.91 -0.13
CA GLU A 284 11.47 5.58 0.63
C GLU A 284 12.74 5.94 -0.14
N ASP A 285 13.73 6.49 0.57
CA ASP A 285 15.11 6.62 0.11
C ASP A 285 15.91 5.39 0.60
N LEU A 286 16.34 4.57 -0.35
CA LEU A 286 17.09 3.34 -0.12
C LEU A 286 18.62 3.59 -0.09
N GLY A 287 19.04 4.84 -0.26
CA GLY A 287 20.42 5.28 -0.34
C GLY A 287 21.09 4.95 -1.68
N ARG A 288 22.22 5.61 -1.95
CA ARG A 288 22.95 5.51 -3.23
C ARG A 288 22.04 5.82 -4.42
N ASP A 289 21.28 6.89 -4.28
CA ASP A 289 20.38 7.44 -5.30
C ASP A 289 19.26 6.47 -5.73
N LYS A 290 18.94 5.49 -4.86
CA LYS A 290 17.86 4.54 -5.08
C LYS A 290 16.64 4.91 -4.26
N TYR A 291 15.48 4.71 -4.86
CA TYR A 291 14.20 5.06 -4.25
C TYR A 291 13.19 3.93 -4.44
N ARG A 292 12.38 3.70 -3.41
CA ARG A 292 11.15 2.90 -3.53
C ARG A 292 10.00 3.84 -3.89
N ILE A 293 9.24 3.43 -4.89
CA ILE A 293 8.13 4.19 -5.45
C ILE A 293 6.86 3.37 -5.31
N GLU A 294 5.84 3.91 -4.67
CA GLU A 294 4.50 3.36 -4.77
C GLU A 294 3.92 3.74 -6.13
N THR A 295 3.33 2.75 -6.82
CA THR A 295 2.81 2.90 -8.17
C THR A 295 1.35 2.53 -8.23
N THR A 296 0.54 3.37 -8.85
CA THR A 296 -0.89 3.15 -9.02
C THR A 296 -1.34 3.63 -10.39
N VAL A 297 -2.25 2.90 -11.03
CA VAL A 297 -3.00 3.37 -12.19
C VAL A 297 -4.48 3.43 -11.81
N LEU A 298 -5.10 4.56 -12.12
CA LEU A 298 -6.51 4.84 -11.91
C LEU A 298 -7.24 4.93 -13.25
N ASP A 299 -8.50 4.52 -13.31
CA ASP A 299 -9.39 4.82 -14.45
C ASP A 299 -9.95 6.27 -14.39
N GLY A 300 -10.88 6.59 -15.29
CA GLY A 300 -11.50 7.92 -15.37
C GLY A 300 -12.39 8.27 -14.18
N ASP A 301 -12.87 7.27 -13.43
CA ASP A 301 -13.71 7.44 -12.24
C ASP A 301 -12.90 7.42 -10.94
N GLY A 302 -11.59 7.18 -11.03
CA GLY A 302 -10.68 7.10 -9.89
C GLY A 302 -10.59 5.71 -9.27
N THR A 303 -11.12 4.68 -9.91
CA THR A 303 -10.98 3.29 -9.47
C THR A 303 -9.54 2.83 -9.69
N VAL A 304 -8.96 2.13 -8.71
CA VAL A 304 -7.65 1.50 -8.85
C VAL A 304 -7.76 0.32 -9.81
N VAL A 305 -7.07 0.40 -10.94
CA VAL A 305 -6.99 -0.69 -11.94
C VAL A 305 -5.69 -1.47 -11.82
N LEU A 306 -4.63 -0.83 -11.34
CA LEU A 306 -3.32 -1.43 -11.06
C LEU A 306 -2.70 -0.74 -9.85
N ASP A 307 -2.10 -1.52 -8.96
CA ASP A 307 -1.27 -1.04 -7.85
C ASP A 307 -0.01 -1.91 -7.69
N GLY A 308 0.98 -1.39 -6.99
CA GLY A 308 2.22 -2.10 -6.67
C GLY A 308 3.35 -1.12 -6.34
N ASP A 309 4.58 -1.61 -6.37
CA ASP A 309 5.76 -0.80 -6.07
C ASP A 309 6.87 -0.98 -7.10
N ALA A 310 7.78 -0.02 -7.12
CA ALA A 310 8.95 -0.03 -7.96
C ALA A 310 10.19 0.39 -7.21
N VAL A 311 11.35 -0.06 -7.70
CA VAL A 311 12.64 0.48 -7.28
C VAL A 311 13.30 1.15 -8.47
N VAL A 312 13.70 2.40 -8.28
CA VAL A 312 14.42 3.19 -9.29
C VAL A 312 15.78 3.62 -8.76
N LEU A 313 16.73 3.83 -9.66
CA LEU A 313 17.98 4.57 -9.43
C LEU A 313 17.89 5.89 -10.22
N VAL A 314 18.31 6.99 -9.63
CA VAL A 314 18.22 8.32 -10.25
C VAL A 314 19.61 8.92 -10.36
N ASP A 315 20.14 9.01 -11.58
CA ASP A 315 21.43 9.65 -11.85
C ASP A 315 21.25 11.12 -12.23
N ASP A 316 22.33 11.90 -12.14
CA ASP A 316 22.36 13.24 -12.73
C ASP A 316 22.19 13.16 -14.25
N LEU A 317 21.47 14.12 -14.83
CA LEU A 317 21.41 14.25 -16.28
C LEU A 317 22.82 14.60 -16.80
N PRO A 318 23.30 13.95 -17.88
CA PRO A 318 24.55 14.34 -18.50
C PRO A 318 24.46 15.82 -18.94
N PRO A 319 25.57 16.57 -18.85
CA PRO A 319 25.59 17.94 -19.33
C PRO A 319 25.19 17.95 -20.82
N MET A 320 24.16 18.73 -21.15
CA MET A 320 23.80 18.96 -22.55
C MET A 320 25.02 19.58 -23.22
N ALA A 321 25.47 19.01 -24.35
CA ALA A 321 26.45 19.69 -25.18
C ALA A 321 25.87 21.06 -25.55
N ASP A 322 26.60 22.14 -25.27
CA ASP A 322 26.20 23.47 -25.70
C ASP A 322 25.87 23.40 -27.20
N ASP A 323 24.69 23.92 -27.56
CA ASP A 323 24.19 23.98 -28.93
C ASP A 323 24.95 25.07 -29.72
N GLU A 324 26.28 25.07 -29.62
CA GLU A 324 27.22 25.87 -30.41
C GLU A 324 28.15 24.94 -31.20
N THR A 325 27.62 24.34 -32.26
CA THR A 325 28.30 23.94 -33.52
C THR A 325 27.23 23.20 -34.34
N ASP A 326 26.71 23.69 -35.47
CA ASP A 326 27.49 24.10 -36.63
C ASP A 326 26.58 24.89 -37.60
N ALA A 327 26.62 26.22 -37.51
CA ALA A 327 26.08 27.11 -38.54
C ALA A 327 27.21 27.59 -39.46
N THR A 328 28.14 26.71 -39.88
CA THR A 328 29.15 27.06 -40.90
C THR A 328 29.66 25.83 -41.67
N ALA A 329 28.80 25.18 -42.45
CA ALA A 329 29.27 24.30 -43.52
C ALA A 329 28.25 24.12 -44.67
N ILE A 330 27.69 25.20 -45.19
CA ILE A 330 27.23 25.23 -46.60
C ILE A 330 27.66 26.57 -47.21
N GLN A 331 28.80 26.55 -47.89
CA GLN A 331 29.10 27.41 -49.03
C GLN A 331 29.31 26.52 -50.25
#